data_AF-A0A7W9TZ99-F1
#
_entry.id   AF-A0A7W9TZ99-F1
#
_cell.length_a   1.000
_cell.length_b   1.000
_cell.length_c   1.000
_cell.angle_alpha   90.00
_cell.angle_beta   90.00
_cell.angle_gamma   90.00
#
_symmetry.space_group_name_H-M   'P 1'
#
loop_
_entity.id
_entity.type
_entity.pdbx_description
1 polymer ?
#
loop_
_entity_poly.entity_id
_entity_poly.type
_entity_poly.pdbx_seq_one_letter_code
_entity_poly.pdbx_strand_id
1 'polypeptide(L)'
;MSNAKESKKKPGKAKTAKASTGAEAGKARRTEVMGEAFVERAMGSMDGFTRPLQEWLNEHAWGSTWLRDGLDLKTRSLCTCSMLAALGRSTELKGHVRGAINNGASVIEIREVLLHSAIYAGAPAASEAFRAAKEVLAELGVEMPE
;
A
#
# COMPACT_ATOMS: atom_id res chain seq x y z
N MET A 1 45.00 -21.42 -50.57
CA MET A 1 44.01 -20.41 -51.03
C MET A 1 42.64 -20.93 -50.60
N SER A 2 42.11 -20.45 -49.47
CA SER A 2 41.03 -19.44 -49.39
C SER A 2 39.68 -19.99 -49.87
N ASN A 3 38.54 -19.98 -49.18
CA ASN A 3 38.17 -19.66 -47.79
C ASN A 3 36.71 -20.14 -47.64
N ALA A 4 36.35 -20.80 -46.55
CA ALA A 4 34.96 -21.13 -46.23
C ALA A 4 34.25 -19.85 -45.73
N LYS A 5 33.13 -19.45 -46.36
CA LYS A 5 32.26 -18.40 -45.81
C LYS A 5 31.00 -19.04 -45.24
N GLU A 6 31.09 -19.35 -43.96
CA GLU A 6 29.97 -19.67 -43.09
C GLU A 6 29.09 -18.41 -42.92
N SER A 7 27.86 -18.47 -43.43
CA SER A 7 26.85 -17.41 -43.26
C SER A 7 26.28 -17.46 -41.85
N LYS A 8 26.87 -16.69 -40.93
CA LYS A 8 26.32 -16.48 -39.58
C LYS A 8 25.08 -15.59 -39.66
N LYS A 9 23.90 -16.21 -39.74
CA LYS A 9 22.60 -15.55 -39.57
C LYS A 9 22.51 -15.04 -38.11
N LYS A 10 22.56 -13.71 -37.92
CA LYS A 10 22.40 -13.09 -36.59
C LYS A 10 21.04 -13.47 -36.00
N PRO A 11 20.95 -13.87 -34.72
CA PRO A 11 19.67 -14.12 -34.10
C PRO A 11 18.94 -12.77 -33.98
N GLY A 12 17.71 -12.73 -34.50
CA GLY A 12 16.83 -11.59 -34.36
C GLY A 12 16.60 -11.30 -32.89
N LYS A 13 16.73 -10.03 -32.48
CA LYS A 13 16.34 -9.58 -31.14
C LYS A 13 14.87 -9.93 -30.94
N ALA A 14 14.59 -10.97 -30.17
CA ALA A 14 13.28 -11.19 -29.61
C ALA A 14 12.90 -9.92 -28.84
N LYS A 15 11.84 -9.24 -29.27
CA LYS A 15 11.21 -8.18 -28.48
C LYS A 15 10.67 -8.86 -27.23
N THR A 16 11.42 -8.84 -26.14
CA THR A 16 10.88 -9.14 -24.82
C THR A 16 9.80 -8.11 -24.54
N ALA A 17 8.54 -8.52 -24.59
CA ALA A 17 7.47 -7.76 -23.97
C ALA A 17 7.88 -7.54 -22.51
N LYS A 18 8.06 -6.28 -22.10
CA LYS A 18 8.41 -5.93 -20.72
C LYS A 18 7.22 -6.39 -19.87
N ALA A 19 7.36 -7.50 -19.15
CA ALA A 19 6.41 -7.87 -18.12
C ALA A 19 6.16 -6.64 -17.26
N SER A 20 4.90 -6.26 -17.02
CA SER A 20 4.61 -5.17 -16.08
C SER A 20 5.27 -5.56 -14.77
N THR A 21 6.30 -4.83 -14.37
CA THR A 21 7.09 -5.13 -13.19
C THR A 21 6.14 -5.11 -11.98
N GLY A 22 6.42 -5.91 -10.94
CA GLY A 22 5.63 -5.90 -9.71
C GLY A 22 5.42 -4.48 -9.17
N ALA A 23 6.37 -3.58 -9.41
CA ALA A 23 6.29 -2.15 -9.10
C ALA A 23 5.13 -1.39 -9.78
N GLU A 24 4.81 -1.65 -11.06
CA GLU A 24 3.72 -0.94 -11.76
C GLU A 24 2.34 -1.42 -11.27
N ALA A 25 2.15 -2.74 -11.18
CA ALA A 25 0.94 -3.33 -10.61
C ALA A 25 0.76 -2.91 -9.14
N GLY A 26 1.87 -2.82 -8.40
CA GLY A 26 1.87 -2.36 -7.03
C GLY A 26 1.54 -0.88 -6.89
N LYS A 27 2.07 0.00 -7.75
CA LYS A 27 1.67 1.40 -7.76
C LYS A 27 0.18 1.54 -8.04
N ALA A 28 -0.37 0.79 -9.00
CA ALA A 28 -1.80 0.79 -9.29
C ALA A 28 -2.63 0.35 -8.08
N ARG A 29 -2.26 -0.77 -7.43
CA ARG A 29 -2.94 -1.24 -6.21
C ARG A 29 -2.84 -0.24 -5.06
N ARG A 30 -1.67 0.38 -4.87
CA ARG A 30 -1.47 1.41 -3.85
C ARG A 30 -2.38 2.61 -4.10
N THR A 31 -2.53 3.03 -5.36
CA THR A 31 -3.43 4.13 -5.74
C THR A 31 -4.89 3.79 -5.47
N GLU A 32 -5.33 2.58 -5.83
CA GLU A 32 -6.69 2.10 -5.54
C GLU A 32 -7.00 2.14 -4.04
N VAL A 33 -6.07 1.64 -3.22
CA VAL A 33 -6.26 1.59 -1.76
C VAL A 33 -6.10 2.98 -1.15
N MET A 34 -4.96 3.64 -1.33
CA MET A 34 -4.60 4.85 -0.57
C MET A 34 -5.18 6.14 -1.15
N GLY A 35 -5.70 6.10 -2.38
CA GLY A 35 -6.21 7.24 -3.14
C GLY A 35 -5.14 7.93 -3.99
N GLU A 36 -5.55 8.39 -5.17
CA GLU A 36 -4.67 9.02 -6.17
C GLU A 36 -3.90 10.21 -5.62
N ALA A 37 -4.60 11.20 -5.05
CA ALA A 37 -3.97 12.40 -4.51
C ALA A 37 -2.92 12.10 -3.42
N PHE A 38 -3.11 11.03 -2.63
CA PHE A 38 -2.12 10.62 -1.62
C PHE A 38 -0.86 10.04 -2.28
N VAL A 39 -1.04 9.12 -3.22
CA VAL A 39 0.08 8.46 -3.91
C VAL A 39 0.84 9.46 -4.78
N GLU A 40 0.15 10.37 -5.47
CA GLU A 40 0.80 11.42 -6.25
C GLU A 40 1.69 12.32 -5.38
N ARG A 41 1.22 12.76 -4.21
CA ARG A 41 2.06 13.52 -3.27
C ARG A 41 3.27 12.72 -2.83
N ALA A 42 3.10 11.46 -2.44
CA ALA A 42 4.19 10.60 -1.99
C ALA A 42 5.24 10.36 -3.08
N MET A 43 4.81 10.18 -4.33
CA MET A 43 5.71 9.97 -5.47
C MET A 43 6.36 11.29 -5.94
N GLY A 44 5.64 12.40 -5.86
CA GLY A 44 6.12 13.74 -6.25
C GLY A 44 7.13 14.33 -5.28
N SER A 45 7.12 13.94 -4.01
CA SER A 45 8.09 14.38 -3.00
C SER A 45 9.35 13.51 -2.93
N MET A 46 9.50 12.52 -3.81
CA MET A 46 10.66 11.62 -3.78
C MET A 46 11.94 12.32 -4.26
N ASP A 47 13.00 12.11 -3.51
CA ASP A 47 14.37 12.48 -3.86
C ASP A 47 15.25 11.23 -4.06
N GLY A 48 16.55 11.44 -4.27
CA GLY A 48 17.49 10.32 -4.42
C GLY A 48 17.59 9.41 -3.19
N PHE A 49 17.26 9.92 -2.01
CA PHE A 49 17.33 9.19 -0.74
C PHE A 49 16.09 8.29 -0.53
N THR A 50 14.91 8.83 -0.82
CA THR A 50 13.61 8.17 -0.55
C THR A 50 13.10 7.32 -1.70
N ARG A 51 13.53 7.58 -2.94
CA ARG A 51 13.09 6.83 -4.13
C ARG A 51 13.30 5.31 -4.03
N PRO A 52 14.46 4.78 -3.62
CA PRO A 52 14.65 3.33 -3.54
C PRO A 52 13.68 2.66 -2.58
N LEU A 53 13.32 3.33 -1.48
CA LEU A 53 12.33 2.82 -0.53
C LEU A 53 10.92 2.77 -1.15
N GLN A 54 10.50 3.81 -1.85
CA GLN A 54 9.17 3.84 -2.48
C GLN A 54 9.04 2.80 -3.61
N GLU A 55 10.09 2.63 -4.41
CA GLU A 55 10.15 1.57 -5.42
C GLU A 55 10.06 0.19 -4.79
N TRP A 56 10.83 -0.04 -3.71
CA TRP A 56 10.79 -1.30 -2.97
C TRP A 56 9.40 -1.58 -2.37
N LEU A 57 8.75 -0.58 -1.77
CA LEU A 57 7.40 -0.72 -1.21
C LEU A 57 6.37 -1.03 -2.29
N ASN A 58 6.42 -0.33 -3.43
CA ASN A 58 5.50 -0.57 -4.54
C ASN A 58 5.67 -1.99 -5.07
N GLU A 59 6.89 -2.49 -5.22
CA GLU A 59 7.11 -3.87 -5.69
C GLU A 59 6.75 -4.92 -4.64
N HIS A 60 7.22 -4.77 -3.40
CA HIS A 60 7.20 -5.86 -2.42
C HIS A 60 6.01 -5.82 -1.47
N ALA A 61 5.42 -4.67 -1.17
CA ALA A 61 4.19 -4.64 -0.40
C ALA A 61 2.99 -4.67 -1.36
N TRP A 62 2.87 -3.64 -2.18
CA TRP A 62 1.69 -3.41 -3.00
C TRP A 62 1.61 -4.34 -4.21
N GLY A 63 2.76 -4.63 -4.82
CA GLY A 63 2.92 -5.52 -5.97
C GLY A 63 3.01 -7.00 -5.62
N SER A 64 2.97 -7.34 -4.32
CA SER A 64 3.01 -8.74 -3.86
C SER A 64 1.81 -9.06 -2.96
N THR A 65 1.89 -8.82 -1.66
CA THR A 65 0.93 -9.32 -0.66
C THR A 65 -0.44 -8.70 -0.84
N TRP A 66 -0.50 -7.43 -1.26
CA TRP A 66 -1.76 -6.73 -1.54
C TRP A 66 -2.42 -7.15 -2.86
N LEU A 67 -1.71 -7.85 -3.76
CA LEU A 67 -2.30 -8.44 -4.97
C LEU A 67 -2.81 -9.87 -4.74
N ARG A 68 -2.50 -10.49 -3.60
CA ARG A 68 -2.90 -11.88 -3.33
C ARG A 68 -4.39 -11.98 -3.08
N ASP A 69 -4.96 -13.02 -3.65
CA ASP A 69 -6.29 -13.50 -3.31
C ASP A 69 -6.31 -14.14 -1.90
N GLY A 70 -7.52 -14.36 -1.37
CA GLY A 70 -7.76 -15.04 -0.10
C GLY A 70 -8.26 -14.13 1.03
N LEU A 71 -8.00 -12.83 0.95
CA LEU A 71 -8.66 -11.81 1.75
C LEU A 71 -9.09 -10.67 0.83
N ASP A 72 -10.32 -10.20 1.00
CA ASP A 72 -10.76 -8.97 0.35
C ASP A 72 -9.96 -7.76 0.89
N LEU A 73 -10.01 -6.67 0.14
CA LEU A 73 -9.23 -5.47 0.45
C LEU A 73 -9.70 -4.77 1.72
N LYS A 74 -11.00 -4.87 2.06
CA LYS A 74 -11.56 -4.27 3.28
C LYS A 74 -10.96 -4.96 4.50
N THR A 75 -11.04 -6.28 4.56
CA THR A 75 -10.46 -7.10 5.62
C THR A 75 -8.95 -6.89 5.70
N ARG A 76 -8.24 -6.86 4.57
CA ARG A 76 -6.79 -6.62 4.55
C ARG A 76 -6.41 -5.24 5.13
N SER A 77 -7.16 -4.20 4.80
CA SER A 77 -6.97 -2.87 5.38
C SER A 77 -7.23 -2.86 6.88
N LEU A 78 -8.32 -3.48 7.35
CA LEU A 78 -8.65 -3.57 8.78
C LEU A 78 -7.56 -4.31 9.57
N CYS A 79 -7.05 -5.44 9.06
CA CYS A 79 -5.91 -6.14 9.65
C CYS A 79 -4.66 -5.25 9.71
N THR A 80 -4.41 -4.47 8.66
CA THR A 80 -3.26 -3.56 8.62
C THR A 80 -3.41 -2.44 9.65
N CYS A 81 -4.61 -1.84 9.80
CA CYS A 81 -4.89 -0.87 10.84
C CYS A 81 -4.65 -1.45 12.25
N SER A 82 -5.08 -2.69 12.50
CA SER A 82 -4.83 -3.39 13.78
C SER A 82 -3.34 -3.52 14.07
N MET A 83 -2.55 -3.97 13.10
CA MET A 83 -1.11 -4.14 13.26
C MET A 83 -0.40 -2.80 13.49
N LEU A 84 -0.76 -1.75 12.74
CA LEU A 84 -0.14 -0.43 12.88
C LEU A 84 -0.50 0.25 14.20
N ALA A 85 -1.73 0.04 14.68
CA ALA A 85 -2.13 0.46 16.03
C ALA A 85 -1.27 -0.26 17.09
N ALA A 86 -1.15 -1.58 17.02
CA ALA A 86 -0.36 -2.36 17.96
C ALA A 86 1.14 -1.99 17.94
N LEU A 87 1.68 -1.62 16.78
CA LEU A 87 3.08 -1.20 16.61
C LEU A 87 3.34 0.28 16.94
N GLY A 88 2.30 1.06 17.27
CA GLY A 88 2.41 2.50 17.54
C GLY A 88 2.85 3.32 16.31
N ARG A 89 2.49 2.90 15.09
CA ARG A 89 2.89 3.55 13.83
C ARG A 89 1.78 4.47 13.32
N SER A 90 1.50 5.53 14.07
CA SER A 90 0.37 6.43 13.82
C SER A 90 0.43 7.11 12.44
N THR A 91 1.60 7.51 11.96
CA THR A 91 1.75 8.11 10.61
C THR A 91 1.31 7.15 9.49
N GLU A 92 1.72 5.88 9.56
CA GLU A 92 1.31 4.87 8.56
C GLU A 92 -0.17 4.49 8.75
N LEU A 93 -0.63 4.40 10.00
CA LEU A 93 -2.02 4.12 10.32
C LEU A 93 -2.96 5.12 9.63
N LYS A 94 -2.61 6.41 9.61
CA LYS A 94 -3.40 7.44 8.91
C LYS A 94 -3.65 7.09 7.45
N GLY A 95 -2.60 6.65 6.76
CA GLY A 95 -2.72 6.20 5.37
C GLY A 95 -3.64 4.99 5.22
N HIS A 96 -3.52 4.01 6.11
CA HIS A 96 -4.32 2.79 6.06
C HIS A 96 -5.77 2.96 6.55
N VAL A 97 -6.07 3.95 7.38
CA VAL A 97 -7.47 4.35 7.70
C VAL A 97 -8.15 4.88 6.45
N ARG A 98 -7.49 5.76 5.68
CA ARG A 98 -7.98 6.22 4.37
C ARG A 98 -8.18 5.03 3.42
N GLY A 99 -7.22 4.12 3.39
CA GLY A 99 -7.33 2.90 2.59
C GLY A 99 -8.46 1.96 3.01
N ALA A 100 -8.76 1.87 4.30
CA ALA A 100 -9.90 1.11 4.80
C ALA A 100 -11.22 1.71 4.31
N ILE A 101 -11.39 3.04 4.42
CA ILE A 101 -12.59 3.73 3.93
C ILE A 101 -12.76 3.55 2.42
N ASN A 102 -11.70 3.73 1.63
CA ASN A 102 -11.75 3.53 0.17
C ASN A 102 -12.14 2.10 -0.22
N ASN A 103 -11.72 1.11 0.58
CA ASN A 103 -12.08 -0.30 0.39
C ASN A 103 -13.47 -0.66 0.96
N GLY A 104 -14.25 0.33 1.44
CA GLY A 104 -15.61 0.12 1.92
C GLY A 104 -15.73 -0.29 3.40
N ALA A 105 -14.68 -0.10 4.21
CA ALA A 105 -14.81 -0.21 5.66
C ALA A 105 -15.65 0.95 6.19
N SER A 106 -16.57 0.64 7.10
CA SER A 106 -17.29 1.63 7.89
C SER A 106 -16.40 2.21 8.99
N VAL A 107 -16.72 3.41 9.46
CA VAL A 107 -16.08 4.00 10.64
C VAL A 107 -16.25 3.10 11.87
N ILE A 108 -17.39 2.41 11.97
CA ILE A 108 -17.65 1.43 13.04
C ILE A 108 -16.66 0.27 12.98
N GLU A 109 -16.45 -0.36 11.83
CA GLU A 109 -15.47 -1.45 11.69
C GLU A 109 -14.06 -1.01 12.06
N ILE A 110 -13.66 0.21 11.67
CA ILE A 110 -12.35 0.77 12.06
C ILE A 110 -12.30 0.99 13.58
N ARG A 111 -13.35 1.58 14.17
CA ARG A 111 -13.47 1.80 15.62
C ARG A 111 -13.32 0.50 16.41
N GLU A 112 -14.03 -0.57 16.01
CA GLU A 112 -13.98 -1.87 16.69
C GLU A 112 -12.58 -2.49 16.62
N VAL A 113 -11.89 -2.40 15.48
CA VAL A 113 -10.51 -2.87 15.35
C VAL A 113 -9.56 -2.12 16.28
N LEU A 114 -9.72 -0.80 16.37
CA LEU A 114 -8.88 0.02 17.26
C LEU A 114 -9.18 -0.24 18.74
N LEU A 115 -10.45 -0.44 19.11
CA LEU A 115 -10.83 -0.86 20.48
C LEU A 115 -10.21 -2.21 20.83
N HIS A 116 -10.23 -3.17 19.91
CA HIS A 116 -9.64 -4.48 20.12
C HIS A 116 -8.14 -4.39 20.43
N SER A 117 -7.44 -3.43 19.81
CA SER A 117 -6.03 -3.19 20.09
C SER A 117 -5.76 -2.77 21.54
N ALA A 118 -6.71 -2.16 22.25
CA ALA A 118 -6.53 -1.74 23.64
C ALA A 118 -6.32 -2.94 24.58
N ILE A 119 -6.92 -4.09 24.27
CA ILE A 119 -6.82 -5.31 25.07
C ILE A 119 -5.47 -6.00 24.88
N TYR A 120 -4.97 -6.05 23.65
CA TYR A 120 -3.78 -6.85 23.31
C TYR A 120 -2.50 -6.04 23.16
N ALA A 121 -2.60 -4.74 22.88
CA ALA A 121 -1.47 -3.82 22.74
C ALA A 121 -1.47 -2.68 23.79
N GLY A 122 -2.50 -2.62 24.63
CA GLY A 122 -2.62 -1.67 25.73
C GLY A 122 -3.28 -0.34 25.36
N ALA A 123 -3.85 0.32 26.38
CA ALA A 123 -4.58 1.57 26.24
C ALA A 123 -3.78 2.73 25.56
N PRO A 124 -2.46 2.90 25.78
CA PRO A 124 -1.69 3.95 25.11
C PRO A 124 -1.65 3.79 23.58
N ALA A 125 -1.44 2.56 23.08
CA ALA A 125 -1.39 2.27 21.66
C ALA A 125 -2.74 2.53 20.99
N ALA A 126 -3.83 2.06 21.61
CA ALA A 126 -5.18 2.34 21.15
C ALA A 126 -5.49 3.84 21.15
N SER A 127 -5.17 4.56 22.23
CA SER A 127 -5.44 6.00 22.34
C SER A 127 -4.77 6.80 21.21
N GLU A 128 -3.51 6.47 20.89
CA GLU A 128 -2.79 7.10 19.79
C GLU A 128 -3.40 6.74 18.43
N ALA A 129 -3.79 5.48 18.25
CA ALA A 129 -4.47 5.04 17.04
C ALA A 129 -5.81 5.75 16.80
N PHE A 130 -6.60 5.96 17.87
CA PHE A 130 -7.85 6.71 17.84
C PHE A 130 -7.65 8.17 17.41
N ARG A 131 -6.62 8.85 17.94
CA ARG A 131 -6.28 10.22 17.51
C ARG A 131 -5.95 10.28 16.03
N ALA A 132 -5.09 9.36 15.56
CA ALA A 132 -4.69 9.29 14.16
C ALA A 132 -5.88 9.00 13.22
N ALA A 133 -6.75 8.06 13.59
CA ALA A 133 -7.95 7.76 12.81
C ALA A 133 -8.91 8.94 12.76
N LYS A 134 -9.16 9.60 13.91
CA LYS A 134 -10.06 10.77 13.97
C LYS A 134 -9.59 11.92 13.09
N GLU A 135 -8.29 12.20 13.07
CA GLU A 135 -7.70 13.23 12.21
C GLU A 135 -8.00 12.96 10.73
N VAL A 136 -7.73 11.74 10.26
CA VAL A 136 -7.94 11.37 8.85
C VAL A 136 -9.41 11.32 8.47
N LEU A 137 -10.27 10.80 9.35
CA LEU A 137 -11.71 10.74 9.09
C LEU A 137 -12.30 12.15 8.97
N ALA A 138 -11.82 13.10 9.78
CA ALA A 138 -12.17 14.51 9.64
C ALA A 138 -11.65 15.12 8.32
N GLU A 139 -10.40 14.85 7.94
CA GLU A 139 -9.86 15.28 6.63
C GLU A 139 -10.68 14.76 5.44
N LEU A 140 -11.20 13.55 5.55
CA LEU A 140 -12.02 12.91 4.51
C LEU A 140 -13.49 13.39 4.52
N GLY A 141 -13.91 14.19 5.52
CA GLY A 141 -15.29 14.62 5.67
C GLY A 141 -16.27 13.47 5.95
N VAL A 142 -15.78 12.36 6.53
CA VAL A 142 -16.61 11.19 6.86
C VAL A 142 -17.33 11.46 8.17
N GLU A 143 -18.65 11.24 8.18
CA GLU A 143 -19.46 11.37 9.39
C GLU A 143 -19.03 10.33 10.43
N MET A 144 -18.79 10.80 11.64
CA MET A 144 -18.42 9.95 12.77
C MET A 144 -19.70 9.50 13.47
N PRO A 145 -20.02 8.20 13.45
CA PRO A 145 -21.20 7.68 14.11
C PRO A 145 -21.06 7.80 15.64
N GLU A 146 -22.19 7.94 16.31
CA GLU A 146 -22.28 7.96 17.78
C GLU A 146 -21.73 6.69 18.44
#